data_AF-A0A6I1VXU2-F1
#
_entry.id   AF-A0A6I1VXU2-F1
#
_cell.length_a   1.000
_cell.length_b   1.000
_cell.length_c   1.000
_cell.angle_alpha   90.00
_cell.angle_beta   90.00
_cell.angle_gamma   90.00
#
_symmetry.space_group_name_H-M   'P 1'
#
loop_
_entity.id
_entity.type
_entity.pdbx_description
1 polymer ?
#
loop_
_entity_poly.entity_id
_entity_poly.type
_entity_poly.pdbx_seq_one_letter_code
_entity_poly.pdbx_strand_id
1 'polypeptide(L)'
;RSPRTLLDDLKRASLANDPQATRQALDAWARQQPETLADMAARFVLLSDALDGLNGALYSETGQHWQGEELWKAIRSIPAAEREQQDNAEPSSLPPLYPK
;
A
#
# COMPACT_ATOMS: atom_id res chain seq x y z
N ARG A 1 -8.64 10.52 5.34
CA ARG A 1 -9.13 9.13 5.09
C ARG A 1 -8.40 8.24 6.06
N SER A 2 -9.11 7.45 6.86
CA SER A 2 -8.45 6.50 7.77
C SER A 2 -7.72 5.40 6.97
N PRO A 3 -6.62 4.83 7.49
CA PRO A 3 -5.82 3.81 6.78
C PRO A 3 -6.65 2.59 6.37
N ARG A 4 -7.65 2.23 7.18
CA ARG A 4 -8.63 1.16 6.88
C ARG A 4 -9.42 1.43 5.60
N THR A 5 -9.78 2.69 5.32
CA THR A 5 -10.54 3.07 4.13
C THR A 5 -9.70 2.97 2.85
N LEU A 6 -8.40 3.26 2.93
CA LEU A 6 -7.50 3.17 1.78
C LEU A 6 -7.22 1.72 1.39
N LEU A 7 -7.04 0.83 2.37
CA LEU A 7 -6.89 -0.60 2.12
C LEU A 7 -8.16 -1.22 1.50
N ASP A 8 -9.35 -0.78 1.93
CA ASP A 8 -10.61 -1.25 1.35
C ASP A 8 -10.80 -0.77 -0.11
N ASP A 9 -10.49 0.50 -0.38
CA ASP A 9 -10.54 1.08 -1.73
C ASP A 9 -9.58 0.34 -2.68
N LEU A 10 -8.35 0.10 -2.22
CA LEU A 10 -7.34 -0.67 -2.93
C LEU A 10 -7.79 -2.11 -3.19
N LYS A 11 -8.35 -2.80 -2.20
CA LYS A 11 -8.92 -4.14 -2.37
C LYS A 11 -10.01 -4.14 -3.44
N ARG A 12 -10.94 -3.19 -3.37
CA ARG A 12 -12.07 -3.11 -4.29
C ARG A 12 -11.60 -2.88 -5.72
N ALA A 13 -10.68 -1.94 -5.94
CA ALA A 13 -10.12 -1.67 -7.26
C ALA A 13 -9.32 -2.87 -7.81
N SER A 14 -8.57 -3.53 -6.93
CA SER A 14 -7.78 -4.72 -7.29
C SER A 14 -8.66 -5.88 -7.72
N LEU A 15 -9.73 -6.17 -6.96
CA LEU A 15 -10.69 -7.23 -7.31
C LEU A 15 -11.54 -6.91 -8.54
N ALA A 16 -11.71 -5.62 -8.88
CA ALA A 16 -12.34 -5.20 -10.11
C ALA A 16 -11.44 -5.38 -11.36
N ASN A 17 -10.17 -5.77 -11.17
CA ASN A 17 -9.14 -5.80 -12.20
C ASN A 17 -9.07 -4.48 -12.98
N ASP A 18 -9.20 -3.36 -12.27
CA ASP A 18 -9.05 -2.02 -12.85
C ASP A 18 -7.64 -1.49 -12.53
N PRO A 19 -6.68 -1.54 -13.47
CA PRO A 19 -5.30 -1.13 -13.23
C PRO A 19 -5.22 0.35 -12.82
N GLN A 20 -6.01 1.22 -13.45
CA GLN A 20 -5.99 2.67 -13.25
C GLN A 20 -6.49 3.04 -11.85
N ALA A 21 -7.64 2.49 -11.45
CA ALA A 21 -8.18 2.69 -10.11
C ALA A 21 -7.26 2.08 -9.05
N THR A 22 -6.70 0.90 -9.32
CA THR A 22 -5.79 0.23 -8.38
C THR A 22 -4.52 1.03 -8.17
N ARG A 23 -3.92 1.57 -9.22
CA ARG A 23 -2.72 2.40 -9.10
C ARG A 23 -2.95 3.64 -8.25
N GLN A 24 -4.10 4.29 -8.41
CA GLN A 24 -4.48 5.46 -7.60
C GLN A 24 -4.68 5.09 -6.13
N ALA A 25 -5.44 4.02 -5.86
CA ALA A 25 -5.69 3.57 -4.50
C ALA A 25 -4.39 3.11 -3.80
N LEU A 26 -3.52 2.42 -4.54
CA LEU A 26 -2.21 1.99 -4.10
C LEU A 26 -1.29 3.17 -3.76
N ASP A 27 -1.24 4.19 -4.63
CA ASP A 27 -0.44 5.40 -4.38
C ASP A 27 -0.93 6.13 -3.12
N ALA A 28 -2.25 6.26 -2.96
CA ALA A 28 -2.84 6.87 -1.78
C ALA A 28 -2.53 6.08 -0.49
N TRP A 29 -2.55 4.75 -0.56
CA TRP A 29 -2.16 3.88 0.55
C TRP A 29 -0.65 3.96 0.85
N ALA A 30 0.20 3.94 -0.17
CA ALA A 30 1.66 4.01 -0.05
C ALA A 30 2.11 5.32 0.60
N ARG A 31 1.43 6.44 0.32
CA ARG A 31 1.69 7.72 0.99
C ARG A 31 1.45 7.71 2.50
N GLN A 32 0.72 6.74 3.02
CA GLN A 32 0.53 6.55 4.46
C GLN A 32 1.56 5.61 5.08
N GLN A 33 2.45 5.02 4.29
CA GLN A 33 3.51 4.15 4.79
C GLN A 33 4.74 4.99 5.18
N PRO A 34 5.54 4.55 6.18
CA PRO A 34 6.77 5.23 6.57
C PRO A 34 7.88 5.20 5.50
N GLU A 35 7.83 4.17 4.66
CA GLU A 35 8.80 3.91 3.60
C GLU A 35 8.12 4.02 2.24
N THR A 36 8.92 4.24 1.21
CA THR A 36 8.36 4.39 -0.14
C THR A 36 7.86 3.05 -0.67
N LEU A 37 6.85 3.07 -1.54
CA LEU A 37 6.39 1.87 -2.23
C LEU A 37 7.53 1.10 -2.93
N ALA A 38 8.55 1.82 -3.43
CA ALA A 38 9.72 1.23 -4.05
C ALA A 38 10.58 0.44 -3.05
N ASP A 39 10.76 0.96 -1.83
CA ASP A 39 11.50 0.27 -0.77
C ASP A 39 10.76 -1.01 -0.33
N MET A 40 9.44 -0.92 -0.15
CA MET A 40 8.60 -2.08 0.13
C MET A 40 8.71 -3.12 -1.01
N ALA A 41 8.63 -2.69 -2.27
CA ALA A 41 8.78 -3.60 -3.40
C ALA A 41 10.15 -4.29 -3.42
N ALA A 42 11.22 -3.59 -3.05
CA ALA A 42 12.56 -4.18 -2.93
C ALA A 42 12.65 -5.25 -1.84
N ARG A 43 11.88 -5.12 -0.75
CA ARG A 43 11.84 -6.09 0.36
C ARG A 43 10.87 -7.25 0.11
N PHE A 44 9.79 -7.01 -0.62
CA PHE A 44 8.71 -7.97 -0.88
C PHE A 44 8.66 -8.35 -2.36
N VAL A 45 9.31 -9.45 -2.74
CA VAL A 45 9.37 -9.94 -4.13
C VAL A 45 7.98 -10.10 -4.75
N LEU A 46 7.01 -10.67 -4.00
CA LEU A 46 5.63 -10.83 -4.48
C LEU A 46 4.94 -9.48 -4.75
N LEU A 47 5.28 -8.44 -3.98
CA LEU A 47 4.77 -7.09 -4.23
C LEU A 47 5.42 -6.51 -5.49
N SER A 48 6.74 -6.65 -5.63
CA SER A 48 7.45 -6.19 -6.82
C SER A 48 6.91 -6.81 -8.10
N ASP A 49 6.71 -8.13 -8.12
CA ASP A 49 6.17 -8.87 -9.26
C ASP A 49 4.75 -8.38 -9.63
N ALA A 50 3.87 -8.26 -8.63
CA ALA A 50 2.52 -7.75 -8.85
C ALA A 50 2.48 -6.29 -9.32
N LEU A 51 3.43 -5.46 -8.87
CA LEU A 51 3.59 -4.07 -9.33
C LEU A 51 4.11 -3.99 -10.76
N ASP A 52 5.03 -4.89 -11.15
CA ASP A 52 5.51 -4.99 -12.53
C ASP A 52 4.36 -5.36 -13.47
N GLY A 53 3.57 -6.37 -13.11
CA GLY A 53 2.37 -6.75 -13.86
C GLY A 53 1.33 -5.62 -13.95
N LEU A 54 1.15 -4.84 -12.87
CA LEU A 54 0.29 -3.66 -12.89
C LEU A 54 0.81 -2.58 -13.85
N ASN A 55 2.10 -2.26 -13.77
CA ASN A 55 2.73 -1.27 -14.66
C ASN A 55 2.65 -1.74 -16.12
N GLY A 56 2.91 -3.02 -16.37
CA GLY A 56 2.74 -3.65 -17.67
C GLY A 56 1.34 -3.43 -18.23
N ALA A 57 0.29 -3.59 -17.43
CA ALA A 57 -1.09 -3.37 -17.88
C ALA A 57 -1.49 -1.89 -18.03
N LEU A 58 -0.84 -0.98 -17.30
CA LEU A 58 -1.08 0.47 -17.43
C LEU A 58 -0.45 1.05 -18.69
N TYR A 59 0.72 0.54 -19.08
CA TYR A 59 1.52 1.09 -20.18
C TYR A 59 1.55 0.22 -21.44
N SER A 60 1.09 -1.04 -21.39
CA SER A 60 0.98 -1.88 -22.59
C SER A 60 -0.28 -1.56 -23.39
N GLU A 61 -0.08 -1.25 -24.66
CA GLU A 61 -1.17 -1.08 -25.64
C GLU A 61 -1.88 -2.40 -25.99
N THR A 62 -1.26 -3.55 -25.69
CA THR A 62 -1.72 -4.90 -26.06
C THR A 62 -2.68 -5.55 -25.05
N GLY A 63 -3.11 -4.84 -24.01
CA GLY A 63 -4.11 -5.37 -23.06
C GLY A 63 -3.58 -6.57 -22.26
N GLN A 64 -2.46 -6.37 -21.55
CA GLN A 64 -1.92 -7.40 -20.68
C GLN A 64 -2.96 -7.79 -19.62
N HIS A 65 -3.25 -9.08 -19.50
CA HIS A 65 -4.20 -9.62 -18.54
C HIS A 65 -3.62 -9.49 -17.12
N TRP A 66 -3.88 -8.35 -16.48
CA TRP A 66 -3.48 -8.10 -15.11
C TRP A 66 -4.45 -8.75 -14.13
N GLN A 67 -3.89 -9.35 -13.09
CA GLN A 67 -4.63 -10.03 -12.03
C GLN A 67 -4.50 -9.23 -10.74
N GLY A 68 -5.44 -8.34 -10.48
CA GLY A 68 -5.40 -7.49 -9.29
C GLY A 68 -5.52 -8.28 -7.99
N GLU A 69 -6.08 -9.50 -8.01
CA GLU A 69 -6.11 -10.37 -6.84
C GLU A 69 -4.69 -10.73 -6.34
N GLU A 70 -3.72 -10.93 -7.23
CA GLU A 70 -2.33 -11.25 -6.87
C GLU A 70 -1.69 -10.07 -6.12
N LEU A 71 -1.92 -8.83 -6.59
CA LEU A 71 -1.49 -7.63 -5.88
C LEU A 71 -2.14 -7.55 -4.49
N TRP A 72 -3.44 -7.81 -4.40
CA TRP A 72 -4.13 -7.77 -3.11
C TRP A 72 -3.59 -8.83 -2.12
N LYS A 73 -3.29 -10.04 -2.59
CA LYS A 73 -2.65 -11.09 -1.79
C LYS A 73 -1.26 -10.66 -1.32
N ALA A 74 -0.43 -10.12 -2.22
CA ALA A 74 0.90 -9.63 -1.89
C ALA A 74 0.85 -8.56 -0.80
N ILE A 75 -0.06 -7.59 -0.94
CA ILE A 75 -0.28 -6.55 0.04
C ILE A 75 -0.75 -7.17 1.36
N ARG A 76 -1.78 -8.03 1.36
CA ARG A 76 -2.24 -8.73 2.57
C ARG A 76 -1.17 -9.57 3.27
N SER A 77 -0.19 -10.07 2.53
CA SER A 77 0.94 -10.84 3.06
C SER A 77 1.98 -10.00 3.81
N ILE A 78 1.94 -8.67 3.67
CA ILE A 78 2.80 -7.76 4.45
C ILE A 78 2.40 -7.83 5.93
N PRO A 79 3.33 -8.10 6.86
CA PRO A 79 3.03 -8.25 8.27
C PRO A 79 2.24 -7.07 8.85
N ALA A 80 1.20 -7.36 9.65
CA ALA A 80 0.40 -6.33 10.32
C ALA A 80 1.22 -5.50 11.33
N ALA A 81 2.33 -6.03 11.84
CA ALA A 81 3.25 -5.32 12.73
C ALA A 81 3.81 -4.02 12.10
N GLU A 82 3.97 -3.95 10.78
CA GLU A 82 4.37 -2.74 10.05
C GLU A 82 3.17 -1.80 9.77
N ARG A 83 1.94 -2.32 9.80
CA ARG A 83 0.69 -1.57 9.54
C ARG A 83 0.10 -0.88 10.76
N GLU A 84 0.33 -1.44 11.95
CA GLU A 84 -0.29 -1.01 13.21
C GLU A 84 0.63 -0.15 14.07
N GLN A 85 1.95 -0.13 13.81
CA GLN A 85 2.91 0.66 14.60
C GLN A 85 2.76 2.19 14.46
N GLN A 86 1.85 2.71 13.64
CA GLN A 86 1.74 4.15 13.38
C GLN A 86 0.36 4.77 13.57
N ASP A 87 -0.68 4.02 13.93
CA ASP A 87 -1.86 4.63 14.58
C ASP A 87 -1.54 4.95 16.06
N ASN A 88 -0.50 4.30 16.60
CA ASN A 88 0.09 4.60 17.91
C ASN A 88 1.48 5.24 17.80
N ALA A 89 1.69 6.11 16.80
CA ALA A 89 2.64 7.20 17.01
C ALA A 89 1.93 8.20 17.94
N GLU A 90 1.84 7.86 19.23
CA GLU A 90 1.68 8.89 20.25
C GLU A 90 2.69 9.99 19.91
N PRO A 91 2.31 11.28 19.86
CA PRO A 91 3.31 12.31 20.04
C PRO A 91 3.85 12.05 21.43
N SER A 92 4.99 11.37 21.49
CA SER A 92 5.77 11.07 22.67
C SER A 92 5.59 12.22 23.63
N SER A 93 4.82 11.95 24.68
CA SER A 93 4.47 12.89 25.73
C SER A 93 5.75 13.58 26.15
N LEU A 94 5.92 14.83 25.74
CA LEU A 94 6.88 15.71 26.39
C LEU A 94 6.36 15.88 27.81
N PRO A 95 7.06 15.35 28.84
CA PRO A 95 6.67 15.68 30.20
C PRO A 95 6.77 17.21 30.35
N PRO A 96 5.78 17.89 30.95
CA PRO A 96 5.95 19.28 31.30
C PRO A 96 7.13 19.36 32.28
N LEU A 97 8.25 19.92 31.81
CA LEU A 97 9.34 20.32 32.68
C LEU A 97 8.77 21.42 33.59
N TYR A 98 8.35 21.05 34.80
CA TYR A 98 8.05 21.99 35.86
C TYR A 98 9.37 22.38 36.53
N PRO A 99 9.79 23.66 36.47
CA PRO A 99 10.70 24.20 37.46
C PRO A 99 9.92 24.96 38.55
N LYS A 100 10.07 24.45 39.80
CA LYS A 100 9.87 25.06 41.13
C LYS A 100 8.51 25.65 41.51
#